data_AF-A0AAW4PVI1-F1
#
_entry.id   AF-A0AAW4PVI1-F1
#
_cell.length_a   1.000
_cell.length_b   1.000
_cell.length_c   1.000
_cell.angle_alpha   90.00
_cell.angle_beta   90.00
_cell.angle_gamma   90.00
#
_symmetry.space_group_name_H-M   'P 1'
#
loop_
_entity.id
_entity.type
_entity.pdbx_description
1 polymer ?
#
loop_
_entity_poly.entity_id
_entity_poly.type
_entity_poly.pdbx_seq_one_letter_code
_entity_poly.pdbx_strand_id
1 'polypeptide(L)'
;MSDGEGLEGYDPDEVLLDRIDNRSKEFTNRLHEMFAGDRLDHRAPMVRILLVDRFEEQVREFVKNYDLLKERNINRRYAEEFLESEYDVPREDLDTDDRWELLLVIYEHGLEDELEKIMFRSELFAVKNEESYYLDEKLEIDDIDTKVSEFMEQVNIEEQRLDPLRILVDSDDEAVFLQIYREYGRKYRRIFEFRDNGKDTPPAEPSISGEQYYPLKNIGISIEPQESETKITFTKKPGAKGWRQEISELFDFLFGIDEPLERFTEERSEVIETIQQGAKEAAENEENTSEALKEVISETKEDRKEDLKDGELPEDKEEELITKYESIELVGYAISDDQSTSTDEFVIIANNLDNLFETIDGIETSFQDYLEKADEENIELVLQIGGERIRLESGDWSPLSGRISEENKEALERFFQPSNEE
;
A
#
# COMPACT_ATOMS: atom_id res chain seq x y z
N MET A 1 40.68 -16.84 -34.41
CA MET A 1 39.44 -16.75 -35.20
C MET A 1 38.50 -15.98 -34.28
N SER A 2 38.45 -14.64 -34.24
CA SER A 2 38.16 -13.65 -35.29
C SER A 2 36.85 -13.92 -36.04
N ASP A 3 35.75 -13.97 -35.30
CA ASP A 3 34.41 -13.81 -35.87
C ASP A 3 34.02 -12.34 -35.74
N GLY A 4 34.64 -11.53 -36.59
CA GLY A 4 34.18 -10.19 -36.92
C GLY A 4 33.13 -10.30 -38.03
N GLU A 5 31.94 -10.81 -37.67
CA GLU A 5 30.76 -10.65 -38.51
C GLU A 5 29.99 -9.40 -38.04
N GLY A 6 30.21 -8.30 -38.78
CA GLY A 6 29.14 -7.38 -39.14
C GLY A 6 28.71 -6.31 -38.13
N LEU A 7 29.65 -5.52 -37.59
CA LEU A 7 29.32 -4.17 -37.07
C LEU A 7 29.51 -3.07 -38.13
N GLU A 8 29.93 -3.44 -39.35
CA GLU A 8 30.07 -2.46 -40.45
C GLU A 8 28.67 -1.99 -40.91
N GLY A 9 28.35 -0.74 -40.57
CA GLY A 9 27.14 -0.05 -41.03
C GLY A 9 26.15 0.38 -39.95
N TYR A 10 26.43 0.06 -38.67
CA TYR A 10 25.65 0.52 -37.51
C TYR A 10 26.38 1.66 -36.81
N ASP A 11 25.65 2.68 -36.37
CA ASP A 11 26.17 3.85 -35.65
C ASP A 11 25.34 4.08 -34.36
N PRO A 12 25.32 3.12 -33.42
CA PRO A 12 24.47 3.20 -32.23
C PRO A 12 24.97 4.29 -31.27
N ASP A 13 24.04 4.98 -30.60
CA ASP A 13 24.35 5.88 -29.48
C ASP A 13 25.07 5.10 -28.36
N GLU A 14 26.38 5.35 -28.20
CA GLU A 14 27.23 4.64 -27.24
C GLU A 14 26.74 4.79 -25.79
N VAL A 15 26.05 5.90 -25.45
CA VAL A 15 25.51 6.14 -24.11
C VAL A 15 24.31 5.25 -23.85
N LEU A 16 23.38 5.15 -24.81
CA LEU A 16 22.23 4.24 -24.70
C LEU A 16 22.67 2.77 -24.70
N LEU A 17 23.69 2.45 -25.49
CA LEU A 17 24.25 1.10 -25.53
C LEU A 17 24.82 0.67 -24.18
N ASP A 18 25.62 1.50 -23.52
CA ASP A 18 26.18 1.24 -22.19
C ASP A 18 25.09 1.04 -21.13
N ARG A 19 24.00 1.82 -21.20
CA ARG A 19 22.86 1.73 -20.30
C ARG A 19 22.17 0.36 -20.33
N ILE A 20 22.12 -0.30 -21.49
CA ILE A 20 21.50 -1.62 -21.67
C ILE A 20 22.50 -2.78 -21.74
N ASP A 21 23.81 -2.52 -21.70
CA ASP A 21 24.86 -3.52 -21.97
C ASP A 21 24.95 -4.64 -20.92
N ASN A 22 24.44 -4.41 -19.72
CA ASN A 22 24.48 -5.39 -18.64
C ASN A 22 23.22 -6.27 -18.56
N ARG A 23 22.31 -6.24 -19.54
CA ARG A 23 21.05 -6.99 -19.53
C ARG A 23 21.18 -8.39 -20.12
N SER A 24 20.34 -9.33 -19.70
CA SER A 24 20.40 -10.72 -20.18
C SER A 24 20.08 -10.82 -21.67
N LYS A 25 20.48 -11.93 -22.33
CA LYS A 25 20.10 -12.19 -23.74
C LYS A 25 18.58 -12.23 -23.89
N GLU A 26 17.92 -12.83 -22.92
CA GLU A 26 16.47 -12.99 -22.88
C GLU A 26 15.76 -11.64 -22.80
N PHE A 27 16.13 -10.80 -21.83
CA PHE A 27 15.65 -9.43 -21.72
C PHE A 27 15.80 -8.64 -23.02
N THR A 28 17.02 -8.67 -23.60
CA THR A 28 17.32 -7.92 -24.82
C THR A 28 16.45 -8.39 -25.99
N ASN A 29 16.16 -9.69 -26.06
CA ASN A 29 15.32 -10.27 -27.11
C ASN A 29 13.85 -9.92 -26.92
N ARG A 30 13.33 -9.96 -25.69
CA ARG A 30 11.96 -9.54 -25.35
C ARG A 30 11.75 -8.06 -25.66
N LEU A 31 12.67 -7.19 -25.24
CA LEU A 31 12.62 -5.77 -25.55
C LEU A 31 12.66 -5.50 -27.07
N HIS A 32 13.44 -6.26 -27.83
CA HIS A 32 13.42 -6.17 -29.30
C HIS A 32 12.10 -6.64 -29.89
N GLU A 33 11.56 -7.76 -29.40
CA GLU A 33 10.27 -8.30 -29.82
C GLU A 33 9.14 -7.28 -29.59
N MET A 34 9.19 -6.53 -28.49
CA MET A 34 8.26 -5.43 -28.23
C MET A 34 8.33 -4.31 -29.27
N PHE A 35 9.53 -3.88 -29.65
CA PHE A 35 9.67 -2.75 -30.59
C PHE A 35 9.53 -3.17 -32.06
N ALA A 36 9.90 -4.40 -32.41
CA ALA A 36 9.96 -4.87 -33.78
C ALA A 36 8.83 -5.85 -34.16
N GLY A 37 8.11 -6.41 -33.18
CA GLY A 37 7.10 -7.45 -33.35
C GLY A 37 7.66 -8.86 -33.59
N ASP A 38 8.98 -9.03 -33.64
CA ASP A 38 9.65 -10.30 -33.94
C ASP A 38 10.89 -10.53 -33.07
N ARG A 39 11.12 -11.78 -32.68
CA ARG A 39 12.29 -12.21 -31.90
C ARG A 39 13.49 -12.53 -32.79
N LEU A 40 14.67 -12.02 -32.42
CA LEU A 40 15.92 -12.29 -33.14
C LEU A 40 16.69 -13.48 -32.56
N ASP A 41 17.10 -14.42 -33.43
CA ASP A 41 18.08 -15.44 -33.07
C ASP A 41 19.52 -14.97 -33.32
N HIS A 42 19.90 -13.91 -32.61
CA HIS A 42 21.24 -13.35 -32.63
C HIS A 42 21.89 -13.38 -31.24
N ARG A 43 23.20 -13.10 -31.18
CA ARG A 43 23.91 -12.95 -29.89
C ARG A 43 23.48 -11.64 -29.24
N ALA A 44 23.36 -11.62 -27.91
CA ALA A 44 22.91 -10.44 -27.16
C ALA A 44 23.60 -9.12 -27.56
N PRO A 45 24.94 -9.06 -27.76
CA PRO A 45 25.59 -7.81 -28.19
C PRO A 45 25.08 -7.27 -29.53
N MET A 46 24.74 -8.16 -30.47
CA MET A 46 24.20 -7.76 -31.78
C MET A 46 22.77 -7.23 -31.65
N VAL A 47 21.95 -7.87 -30.82
CA VAL A 47 20.56 -7.43 -30.57
C VAL A 47 20.55 -6.07 -29.87
N ARG A 48 21.48 -5.81 -28.95
CA ARG A 48 21.63 -4.48 -28.31
C ARG A 48 22.00 -3.39 -29.30
N ILE A 49 22.96 -3.68 -30.19
CA ILE A 49 23.36 -2.72 -31.22
C ILE A 49 22.20 -2.44 -32.18
N LEU A 50 21.44 -3.47 -32.57
CA LEU A 50 20.24 -3.32 -33.39
C LEU A 50 19.14 -2.51 -32.68
N LEU A 51 18.91 -2.76 -31.39
CA LEU A 51 17.97 -2.00 -30.57
C LEU A 51 18.32 -0.51 -30.58
N VAL A 52 19.56 -0.17 -30.25
CA VAL A 52 19.99 1.24 -30.14
C VAL A 52 20.05 1.92 -31.50
N ASP A 53 20.49 1.22 -32.55
CA ASP A 53 20.63 1.81 -33.90
C ASP A 53 19.27 1.98 -34.62
N ARG A 54 18.35 1.02 -34.49
CA ARG A 54 17.08 1.02 -35.24
C ARG A 54 15.89 1.54 -34.46
N PHE A 55 15.94 1.45 -33.14
CA PHE A 55 14.85 1.83 -32.23
C PHE A 55 15.35 2.83 -31.19
N GLU A 56 16.23 3.75 -31.61
CA GLU A 56 16.91 4.69 -30.71
C GLU A 56 15.92 5.47 -29.83
N GLU A 57 14.84 5.99 -30.43
CA GLU A 57 13.84 6.79 -29.71
C GLU A 57 13.10 5.94 -28.66
N GLN A 58 12.65 4.74 -29.03
CA GLN A 58 11.97 3.82 -28.11
C GLN A 58 12.89 3.35 -26.98
N VAL A 59 14.16 3.06 -27.29
CA VAL A 59 15.16 2.69 -26.26
C VAL A 59 15.42 3.88 -25.33
N ARG A 60 15.52 5.10 -25.86
CA ARG A 60 15.72 6.31 -25.06
C ARG A 60 14.54 6.56 -24.12
N GLU A 61 13.32 6.37 -24.59
CA GLU A 61 12.11 6.46 -23.79
C GLU A 61 12.05 5.40 -22.71
N PHE A 62 12.28 4.13 -23.06
CA PHE A 62 12.34 3.03 -22.10
C PHE A 62 13.39 3.25 -21.00
N VAL A 63 14.59 3.73 -21.37
CA VAL A 63 15.66 4.06 -20.42
C VAL A 63 15.27 5.23 -19.50
N LYS A 64 14.57 6.24 -20.04
CA LYS A 64 14.04 7.38 -19.26
C LYS A 64 12.98 6.91 -18.27
N ASN A 65 12.07 6.05 -18.69
CA ASN A 65 11.03 5.47 -17.85
C ASN A 65 11.63 4.62 -16.72
N TYR A 66 12.69 3.84 -17.01
CA TYR A 66 13.45 3.16 -15.97
C TYR A 66 14.08 4.12 -14.95
N ASP A 67 14.65 5.24 -15.41
CA ASP A 67 15.21 6.25 -14.50
C ASP A 67 14.14 6.83 -13.57
N LEU A 68 12.92 7.05 -14.06
CA LEU A 68 11.79 7.47 -13.22
C LEU A 68 11.48 6.44 -12.13
N LEU A 69 11.36 5.15 -12.49
CA LEU A 69 11.12 4.07 -11.53
C LEU A 69 12.20 3.99 -10.46
N LYS A 70 13.45 4.22 -10.87
CA LYS A 70 14.61 4.21 -9.97
C LYS A 70 14.64 5.44 -9.06
N GLU A 71 14.38 6.64 -9.59
CA GLU A 71 14.38 7.90 -8.85
C GLU A 71 13.27 7.95 -7.80
N ARG A 72 12.08 7.47 -8.16
CA ARG A 72 10.94 7.29 -7.26
C ARG A 72 11.09 6.11 -6.29
N ASN A 73 12.14 5.30 -6.47
CA ASN A 73 12.43 4.12 -5.66
C ASN A 73 11.22 3.17 -5.55
N ILE A 74 10.54 2.95 -6.68
CA ILE A 74 9.35 2.11 -6.76
C ILE A 74 9.63 0.73 -6.18
N ASN A 75 8.76 0.26 -5.29
CA ASN A 75 8.87 -1.10 -4.80
C ASN A 75 8.27 -2.05 -5.82
N ARG A 76 9.11 -2.93 -6.33
CA ARG A 76 8.77 -3.90 -7.38
C ARG A 76 7.55 -4.74 -7.00
N ARG A 77 7.51 -5.23 -5.75
CA ARG A 77 6.42 -6.07 -5.24
C ARG A 77 5.06 -5.36 -5.26
N TYR A 78 5.02 -4.09 -4.85
CA TYR A 78 3.76 -3.35 -4.82
C TYR A 78 3.29 -2.97 -6.23
N ALA A 79 4.23 -2.76 -7.15
CA ALA A 79 3.90 -2.63 -8.56
C ALA A 79 3.34 -3.94 -9.13
N GLU A 80 3.95 -5.07 -8.80
CA GLU A 80 3.47 -6.40 -9.18
C GLU A 80 2.05 -6.66 -8.65
N GLU A 81 1.78 -6.41 -7.37
CA GLU A 81 0.45 -6.55 -6.75
C GLU A 81 -0.60 -5.62 -7.39
N PHE A 82 -0.23 -4.38 -7.70
CA PHE A 82 -1.14 -3.46 -8.40
C PHE A 82 -1.43 -3.90 -9.84
N LEU A 83 -0.41 -4.39 -10.55
CA LEU A 83 -0.58 -4.93 -11.91
C LEU A 83 -1.44 -6.19 -11.93
N GLU A 84 -1.31 -7.06 -10.92
CA GLU A 84 -2.15 -8.26 -10.78
C GLU A 84 -3.62 -7.89 -10.50
N SER A 85 -3.85 -6.92 -9.62
CA SER A 85 -5.20 -6.57 -9.15
C SER A 85 -5.99 -5.66 -10.10
N GLU A 86 -5.35 -4.67 -10.71
CA GLU A 86 -6.04 -3.65 -11.51
C GLU A 86 -6.07 -4.00 -13.00
N TYR A 87 -5.03 -4.67 -13.49
CA TYR A 87 -4.84 -4.92 -14.92
C TYR A 87 -4.86 -6.41 -15.29
N ASP A 88 -5.20 -7.28 -14.33
CA ASP A 88 -5.23 -8.74 -14.49
C ASP A 88 -3.95 -9.34 -15.10
N VAL A 89 -2.79 -8.71 -14.84
CA VAL A 89 -1.52 -9.21 -15.37
C VAL A 89 -1.18 -10.54 -14.68
N PRO A 90 -0.91 -11.63 -15.44
CA PRO A 90 -0.66 -12.94 -14.84
C PRO A 90 0.53 -12.93 -13.89
N ARG A 91 0.36 -13.58 -12.73
CA ARG A 91 1.42 -13.65 -11.70
C ARG A 91 2.71 -14.31 -12.18
N GLU A 92 2.63 -15.18 -13.18
CA GLU A 92 3.80 -15.79 -13.82
C GLU A 92 4.68 -14.78 -14.56
N ASP A 93 4.10 -13.70 -15.08
CA ASP A 93 4.82 -12.61 -15.73
C ASP A 93 5.37 -11.60 -14.70
N LEU A 94 4.70 -11.50 -13.54
CA LEU A 94 5.00 -10.53 -12.49
C LEU A 94 6.10 -10.97 -11.51
N ASP A 95 6.59 -12.22 -11.53
CA ASP A 95 7.77 -12.62 -10.74
C ASP A 95 9.06 -12.08 -11.36
N THR A 96 9.17 -10.76 -11.41
CA THR A 96 10.28 -10.07 -12.09
C THR A 96 11.53 -10.10 -11.23
N ASP A 97 12.74 -10.00 -11.80
CA ASP A 97 13.98 -10.01 -11.01
C ASP A 97 14.38 -8.62 -10.50
N ASP A 98 14.13 -7.58 -11.29
CA ASP A 98 14.49 -6.20 -10.98
C ASP A 98 13.55 -5.20 -11.68
N ARG A 99 13.76 -3.89 -11.45
CA ARG A 99 12.92 -2.84 -12.04
C ARG A 99 13.00 -2.75 -13.57
N TRP A 100 14.06 -3.31 -14.20
CA TRP A 100 14.10 -3.39 -15.66
C TRP A 100 13.13 -4.45 -16.16
N GLU A 101 13.12 -5.62 -15.54
CA GLU A 101 12.16 -6.69 -15.87
C GLU A 101 10.73 -6.25 -15.58
N LEU A 102 10.46 -5.57 -14.46
CA LEU A 102 9.15 -4.95 -14.18
C LEU A 102 8.73 -3.98 -15.29
N LEU A 103 9.60 -3.06 -15.69
CA LEU A 103 9.29 -2.10 -16.75
C LEU A 103 9.03 -2.81 -18.09
N LEU A 104 9.79 -3.86 -18.39
CA LEU A 104 9.60 -4.64 -19.60
C LEU A 104 8.23 -5.34 -19.61
N VAL A 105 7.80 -5.91 -18.48
CA VAL A 105 6.46 -6.52 -18.35
C VAL A 105 5.36 -5.47 -18.55
N ILE A 106 5.51 -4.27 -17.98
CA ILE A 106 4.57 -3.16 -18.19
C ILE A 106 4.45 -2.85 -19.69
N TYR A 107 5.56 -2.77 -20.42
CA TYR A 107 5.56 -2.57 -21.87
C TYR A 107 4.93 -3.76 -22.61
N GLU A 108 5.21 -5.00 -22.22
CA GLU A 108 4.68 -6.21 -22.85
C GLU A 108 3.16 -6.32 -22.79
N HIS A 109 2.58 -5.78 -21.72
CA HIS A 109 1.13 -5.70 -21.54
C HIS A 109 0.52 -4.39 -22.10
N GLY A 110 1.32 -3.53 -22.73
CA GLY A 110 0.85 -2.28 -23.35
C GLY A 110 0.43 -1.22 -22.34
N LEU A 111 1.03 -1.23 -21.15
CA LEU A 111 0.69 -0.37 -20.02
C LEU A 111 1.69 0.80 -19.85
N GLU A 112 2.49 1.12 -20.88
CA GLU A 112 3.48 2.20 -20.82
C GLU A 112 2.85 3.59 -20.60
N ASP A 113 1.62 3.80 -21.09
CA ASP A 113 0.87 5.05 -20.87
C ASP A 113 0.36 5.15 -19.42
N GLU A 114 0.18 4.02 -18.74
CA GLU A 114 -0.26 3.92 -17.33
C GLU A 114 0.90 3.93 -16.34
N LEU A 115 2.15 4.10 -16.81
CA LEU A 115 3.35 3.96 -15.99
C LEU A 115 3.35 4.91 -14.79
N GLU A 116 2.86 6.14 -14.95
CA GLU A 116 2.80 7.10 -13.85
C GLU A 116 1.82 6.65 -12.76
N LYS A 117 0.62 6.20 -13.14
CA LYS A 117 -0.38 5.60 -12.24
C LYS A 117 0.17 4.38 -11.52
N ILE A 118 0.83 3.47 -12.24
CA ILE A 118 1.47 2.27 -11.67
C ILE A 118 2.52 2.68 -10.64
N MET A 119 3.45 3.58 -11.00
CA MET A 119 4.47 4.08 -10.09
C MET A 119 3.84 4.70 -8.83
N PHE A 120 2.80 5.51 -9.00
CA PHE A 120 2.17 6.22 -7.91
C PHE A 120 1.42 5.28 -6.96
N ARG A 121 0.58 4.37 -7.50
CA ARG A 121 -0.13 3.36 -6.71
C ARG A 121 0.83 2.44 -5.98
N SER A 122 1.93 2.03 -6.63
CA SER A 122 2.99 1.24 -5.98
C SER A 122 3.63 1.95 -4.78
N GLU A 123 3.69 3.27 -4.79
CA GLU A 123 4.14 4.07 -3.63
C GLU A 123 3.09 4.15 -2.53
N LEU A 124 1.79 4.17 -2.86
CA LEU A 124 0.68 4.13 -1.91
C LEU A 124 0.63 2.78 -1.18
N PHE A 125 0.59 1.67 -1.93
CA PHE A 125 0.60 0.29 -1.39
C PHE A 125 1.83 0.02 -0.51
N ALA A 126 2.92 0.77 -0.69
CA ALA A 126 4.09 0.70 0.17
C ALA A 126 3.87 1.17 1.60
N VAL A 127 2.78 1.88 1.87
CA VAL A 127 2.44 2.40 3.18
C VAL A 127 1.44 1.46 3.85
N LYS A 128 1.92 0.74 4.87
CA LYS A 128 1.19 -0.30 5.62
C LYS A 128 -0.11 0.13 6.34
N ASN A 129 -0.54 1.38 6.19
CA ASN A 129 -1.63 2.00 6.96
C ASN A 129 -2.51 2.84 6.03
N GLU A 130 -3.02 2.22 4.96
CA GLU A 130 -4.04 2.85 4.15
C GLU A 130 -5.33 2.91 4.98
N GLU A 131 -5.94 4.09 5.04
CA GLU A 131 -7.22 4.30 5.72
C GLU A 131 -8.19 4.83 4.68
N SER A 132 -9.19 4.02 4.37
CA SER A 132 -10.22 4.34 3.39
C SER A 132 -11.42 4.96 4.08
N TYR A 133 -12.03 5.92 3.41
CA TYR A 133 -13.21 6.63 3.85
C TYR A 133 -14.17 6.79 2.68
N TYR A 134 -15.45 6.86 2.97
CA TYR A 134 -16.50 7.21 2.03
C TYR A 134 -17.04 8.60 2.33
N LEU A 135 -17.26 9.36 1.27
CA LEU A 135 -17.95 10.63 1.29
C LEU A 135 -19.25 10.47 0.50
N ASP A 136 -20.40 10.72 1.15
CA ASP A 136 -21.75 10.61 0.58
C ASP A 136 -22.08 11.75 -0.41
N GLU A 137 -21.17 12.02 -1.33
CA GLU A 137 -21.34 12.83 -2.53
C GLU A 137 -20.28 12.44 -3.57
N LYS A 138 -20.66 12.46 -4.84
CA LYS A 138 -19.74 12.26 -5.96
C LYS A 138 -18.92 13.53 -6.18
N LEU A 139 -17.60 13.46 -6.02
CA LEU A 139 -16.69 14.57 -6.30
C LEU A 139 -16.45 14.73 -7.80
N GLU A 140 -16.45 15.99 -8.25
CA GLU A 140 -16.08 16.35 -9.62
C GLU A 140 -14.56 16.50 -9.69
N ILE A 141 -13.91 15.51 -10.31
CA ILE A 141 -12.46 15.44 -10.45
C ILE A 141 -11.91 16.10 -11.73
N ASP A 142 -12.79 16.69 -12.53
CA ASP A 142 -12.40 17.45 -13.72
C ASP A 142 -11.54 18.67 -13.35
N ASP A 143 -10.49 18.90 -14.16
CA ASP A 143 -9.53 20.00 -14.05
C ASP A 143 -8.82 20.09 -12.67
N ILE A 144 -8.66 18.97 -11.97
CA ILE A 144 -8.05 18.95 -10.63
C ILE A 144 -6.59 19.40 -10.64
N ASP A 145 -5.81 19.07 -11.67
CA ASP A 145 -4.44 19.53 -11.83
C ASP A 145 -4.34 21.07 -11.81
N THR A 146 -5.28 21.73 -12.47
CA THR A 146 -5.39 23.19 -12.54
C THR A 146 -5.80 23.76 -11.19
N LYS A 147 -6.85 23.21 -10.57
CA LYS A 147 -7.33 23.64 -9.24
C LYS A 147 -6.25 23.47 -8.16
N VAL A 148 -5.49 22.37 -8.18
CA VAL A 148 -4.38 22.13 -7.25
C VAL A 148 -3.24 23.13 -7.47
N SER A 149 -2.95 23.46 -8.73
CA SER A 149 -1.93 24.47 -9.06
C SER A 149 -2.32 25.85 -8.49
N GLU A 150 -3.58 26.26 -8.67
CA GLU A 150 -4.11 27.51 -8.10
C GLU A 150 -4.08 27.50 -6.57
N PHE A 151 -4.46 26.39 -5.95
CA PHE A 151 -4.36 26.20 -4.50
C PHE A 151 -2.92 26.40 -4.01
N MET A 152 -1.94 25.76 -4.65
CA MET A 152 -0.53 25.86 -4.28
C MET A 152 0.01 27.29 -4.42
N GLU A 153 -0.42 28.04 -5.43
CA GLU A 153 -0.06 29.45 -5.60
C GLU A 153 -0.62 30.32 -4.47
N GLN A 154 -1.87 30.07 -4.06
CA GLN A 154 -2.52 30.81 -2.98
C GLN A 154 -1.89 30.49 -1.62
N VAL A 155 -1.63 29.21 -1.35
CA VAL A 155 -1.19 28.73 -0.04
C VAL A 155 0.28 29.04 0.27
N ASN A 156 1.13 29.10 -0.75
CA ASN A 156 2.58 29.32 -0.57
C ASN A 156 3.01 30.80 -0.64
N ILE A 157 2.08 31.74 -0.46
CA ILE A 157 2.43 33.17 -0.40
C ILE A 157 3.24 33.43 0.89
N GLU A 158 4.45 33.99 0.73
CA GLU A 158 5.50 34.19 1.76
C GLU A 158 5.03 34.81 3.09
N GLU A 159 3.89 35.52 3.11
CA GLU A 159 3.38 36.21 4.30
C GLU A 159 2.38 35.40 5.15
N GLN A 160 1.87 34.25 4.66
CA GLN A 160 0.73 33.55 5.30
C GLN A 160 1.04 32.15 5.84
N ARG A 161 2.05 31.43 5.32
CA ARG A 161 2.38 30.06 5.75
C ARG A 161 3.87 29.91 6.07
N LEU A 162 4.19 29.45 7.29
CA LEU A 162 5.57 29.22 7.74
C LEU A 162 6.20 27.96 7.13
N ASP A 163 5.35 27.02 6.72
CA ASP A 163 5.68 25.67 6.28
C ASP A 163 5.11 25.48 4.87
N PRO A 164 5.93 25.59 3.79
CA PRO A 164 5.46 25.48 2.42
C PRO A 164 4.92 24.08 2.09
N LEU A 165 3.94 24.05 1.20
CA LEU A 165 3.34 22.84 0.65
C LEU A 165 3.75 22.62 -0.80
N ARG A 166 3.93 21.36 -1.17
CA ARG A 166 4.01 20.91 -2.55
C ARG A 166 3.06 19.76 -2.74
N ILE A 167 2.23 19.82 -3.77
CA ILE A 167 1.30 18.76 -4.12
C ILE A 167 1.70 18.25 -5.51
N LEU A 168 1.86 16.94 -5.63
CA LEU A 168 1.92 16.27 -6.92
C LEU A 168 0.54 15.71 -7.20
N VAL A 169 0.05 15.94 -8.41
CA VAL A 169 -1.24 15.46 -8.90
C VAL A 169 -0.96 14.42 -9.97
N ASP A 170 -1.67 13.32 -9.89
CA ASP A 170 -1.83 12.33 -10.94
C ASP A 170 -3.32 12.03 -11.05
N SER A 171 -3.88 11.98 -12.25
CA SER A 171 -5.33 11.90 -12.44
C SER A 171 -5.66 11.24 -13.76
N ASP A 172 -6.66 10.37 -13.75
CA ASP A 172 -7.31 9.82 -14.93
C ASP A 172 -8.81 10.16 -14.92
N ASP A 173 -9.59 9.57 -15.83
CA ASP A 173 -11.03 9.83 -15.95
C ASP A 173 -11.84 9.27 -14.75
N GLU A 174 -11.25 8.38 -13.95
CA GLU A 174 -11.93 7.61 -12.89
C GLU A 174 -11.43 7.97 -11.48
N ALA A 175 -10.22 8.50 -11.35
CA ALA A 175 -9.58 8.74 -10.07
C ALA A 175 -8.57 9.90 -10.10
N VAL A 176 -8.39 10.51 -8.93
CA VAL A 176 -7.39 11.53 -8.66
C VAL A 176 -6.50 11.09 -7.52
N PHE A 177 -5.22 11.32 -7.68
CA PHE A 177 -4.20 11.04 -6.70
C PHE A 177 -3.41 12.29 -6.35
N LEU A 178 -3.32 12.56 -5.05
CA LEU A 178 -2.63 13.74 -4.51
C LEU A 178 -1.55 13.29 -3.54
N GLN A 179 -0.28 13.61 -3.85
CA GLN A 179 0.82 13.45 -2.91
C GLN A 179 1.24 14.81 -2.36
N ILE A 180 0.94 15.02 -1.08
CA ILE A 180 1.18 16.29 -0.39
C ILE A 180 2.46 16.18 0.41
N TYR A 181 3.40 17.09 0.15
CA TYR A 181 4.62 17.29 0.93
C TYR A 181 4.54 18.61 1.69
N ARG A 182 4.93 18.59 2.96
CA ARG A 182 5.07 19.78 3.80
C ARG A 182 6.45 19.82 4.45
N GLU A 183 7.15 20.93 4.29
CA GLU A 183 8.34 21.23 5.09
C GLU A 183 7.92 21.58 6.52
N TYR A 184 8.62 21.11 7.54
CA TYR A 184 8.28 21.52 8.92
C TYR A 184 9.52 21.77 9.75
N GLY A 185 9.70 23.03 10.17
CA GLY A 185 10.71 23.44 11.15
C GLY A 185 12.16 23.17 10.74
N ARG A 186 12.99 24.21 10.76
CA ARG A 186 14.41 24.08 10.45
C ARG A 186 15.12 23.15 11.44
N LYS A 187 15.69 22.04 10.96
CA LYS A 187 16.49 21.11 11.77
C LYS A 187 17.97 21.23 11.45
N TYR A 188 18.79 20.89 12.43
CA TYR A 188 20.25 20.88 12.30
C TYR A 188 20.75 19.45 12.43
N ARG A 189 21.34 18.91 11.36
CA ARG A 189 22.01 17.60 11.42
C ARG A 189 23.50 17.80 11.60
N ARG A 190 24.07 17.14 12.61
CA ARG A 190 25.52 17.04 12.77
C ARG A 190 26.04 15.96 11.81
N ILE A 191 27.01 16.33 10.99
CA ILE A 191 27.64 15.43 10.03
C ILE A 191 29.15 15.44 10.23
N PHE A 192 29.79 14.31 10.01
CA PHE A 192 31.25 14.27 9.99
C PHE A 192 31.74 14.91 8.69
N GLU A 193 32.59 15.92 8.79
CA GLU A 193 33.05 16.70 7.63
C GLU A 193 33.71 15.82 6.56
N PHE A 194 34.38 14.73 6.95
CA PHE A 194 35.03 13.86 5.98
C PHE A 194 34.02 13.11 5.09
N ARG A 195 32.80 12.82 5.58
CA ARG A 195 31.73 12.19 4.78
C ARG A 195 31.14 13.17 3.77
N ASP A 196 30.98 14.42 4.17
CA ASP A 196 30.49 15.50 3.30
C ASP A 196 31.47 15.79 2.15
N ASN A 197 32.77 15.67 2.43
CA ASN A 197 33.84 15.78 1.43
C ASN A 197 34.03 14.51 0.56
N GLY A 198 33.10 13.55 0.60
CA GLY A 198 33.16 12.32 -0.21
C GLY A 198 34.35 11.41 0.11
N LYS A 199 34.89 11.44 1.33
CA LYS A 199 35.98 10.55 1.74
C LYS A 199 35.42 9.31 2.43
N ASP A 200 35.71 8.14 1.87
CA ASP A 200 35.28 6.87 2.45
C ASP A 200 36.04 6.50 3.74
N THR A 201 37.27 7.01 3.92
CA THR A 201 38.12 6.69 5.07
C THR A 201 38.08 7.78 6.15
N PRO A 202 37.73 7.46 7.41
CA PRO A 202 37.73 8.42 8.51
C PRO A 202 39.15 8.93 8.84
N PRO A 203 39.35 10.23 9.10
CA PRO A 203 40.60 10.77 9.63
C PRO A 203 40.81 10.39 11.10
N ALA A 204 42.06 10.47 11.59
CA ALA A 204 42.43 10.11 12.96
C ALA A 204 41.72 10.97 14.03
N GLU A 205 41.44 12.25 13.71
CA GLU A 205 40.64 13.16 14.53
C GLU A 205 39.50 13.73 13.67
N PRO A 206 38.30 13.12 13.70
CA PRO A 206 37.19 13.57 12.88
C PRO A 206 36.54 14.84 13.46
N SER A 207 36.36 15.84 12.60
CA SER A 207 35.59 17.06 12.88
C SER A 207 34.10 16.86 12.54
N ILE A 208 33.26 17.58 13.27
CA ILE A 208 31.80 17.58 13.08
C ILE A 208 31.40 18.98 12.59
N SER A 209 30.77 19.05 11.43
CA SER A 209 30.04 20.23 10.97
C SER A 209 28.54 20.01 11.17
N GLY A 210 27.72 20.92 10.67
CA GLY A 210 26.32 20.59 10.49
C GLY A 210 25.62 21.40 9.42
N GLU A 211 24.61 20.75 8.90
CA GLU A 211 23.80 21.23 7.80
C GLU A 211 22.40 21.52 8.32
N GLN A 212 21.86 22.65 7.89
CA GLN A 212 20.47 22.99 8.18
C GLN A 212 19.62 22.39 7.07
N TYR A 213 18.61 21.62 7.44
CA TYR A 213 17.70 21.01 6.48
C TYR A 213 16.26 21.18 6.97
N TYR A 214 15.34 21.15 6.03
CA TYR A 214 13.91 21.13 6.29
C TYR A 214 13.42 19.70 6.12
N PRO A 215 13.04 18.99 7.19
CA PRO A 215 12.44 17.67 7.05
C PRO A 215 11.09 17.82 6.35
N LEU A 216 10.79 16.86 5.48
CA LEU A 216 9.50 16.76 4.81
C LEU A 216 8.60 15.77 5.54
N LYS A 217 7.33 16.13 5.74
CA LYS A 217 6.25 15.17 5.95
C LYS A 217 5.54 14.97 4.64
N ASN A 218 5.04 13.76 4.40
CA ASN A 218 4.12 13.49 3.30
C ASN A 218 2.83 12.81 3.76
N ILE A 219 1.79 12.96 2.95
CA ILE A 219 0.56 12.17 2.97
C ILE A 219 0.09 12.01 1.53
N GLY A 220 -0.40 10.82 1.20
CA GLY A 220 -0.99 10.50 -0.10
C GLY A 220 -2.47 10.34 0.06
N ILE A 221 -3.22 10.78 -0.95
CA ILE A 221 -4.68 10.76 -0.99
C ILE A 221 -5.08 10.18 -2.36
N SER A 222 -5.85 9.10 -2.38
CA SER A 222 -6.64 8.66 -3.53
C SER A 222 -8.06 9.21 -3.41
N ILE A 223 -8.64 9.66 -4.51
CA ILE A 223 -10.02 10.14 -4.61
C ILE A 223 -10.63 9.44 -5.82
N GLU A 224 -11.59 8.56 -5.57
CA GLU A 224 -12.21 7.67 -6.56
C GLU A 224 -13.72 7.90 -6.55
N PRO A 225 -14.25 8.79 -7.43
CA PRO A 225 -15.68 9.06 -7.50
C PRO A 225 -16.46 7.88 -8.06
N GLN A 226 -17.45 7.39 -7.32
CA GLN A 226 -18.35 6.32 -7.72
C GLN A 226 -19.70 6.89 -8.22
N GLU A 227 -20.75 6.07 -8.34
CA GLU A 227 -22.04 6.55 -8.86
C GLU A 227 -22.73 7.56 -7.91
N SER A 228 -22.74 7.28 -6.61
CA SER A 228 -23.42 8.10 -5.59
C SER A 228 -22.51 8.68 -4.51
N GLU A 229 -21.31 8.12 -4.36
CA GLU A 229 -20.35 8.47 -3.30
C GLU A 229 -18.94 8.60 -3.87
N THR A 230 -17.99 8.99 -3.03
CA THR A 230 -16.57 9.04 -3.38
C THR A 230 -15.77 8.28 -2.35
N LYS A 231 -14.97 7.31 -2.82
CA LYS A 231 -13.99 6.62 -1.98
C LYS A 231 -12.73 7.47 -1.87
N ILE A 232 -12.23 7.64 -0.66
CA ILE A 232 -11.06 8.45 -0.35
C ILE A 232 -10.11 7.62 0.49
N THR A 233 -8.93 7.31 -0.05
CA THR A 233 -7.92 6.50 0.66
C THR A 233 -6.73 7.35 1.03
N PHE A 234 -6.37 7.37 2.31
CA PHE A 234 -5.20 8.07 2.82
C PHE A 234 -4.07 7.09 3.13
N THR A 235 -2.82 7.44 2.80
CA THR A 235 -1.67 6.61 3.24
C THR A 235 -1.39 6.68 4.74
N LYS A 236 -2.06 7.59 5.45
CA LYS A 236 -1.91 7.80 6.91
C LYS A 236 -3.21 8.39 7.44
N LYS A 237 -3.59 8.02 8.67
CA LYS A 237 -4.76 8.58 9.37
C LYS A 237 -4.80 10.12 9.26
N PRO A 238 -5.78 10.70 8.56
CA PRO A 238 -5.80 12.13 8.24
C PRO A 238 -6.03 13.01 9.48
N GLY A 239 -6.66 12.47 10.52
CA GLY A 239 -6.86 13.10 11.82
C GLY A 239 -5.60 13.19 12.70
N ALA A 240 -4.50 12.53 12.33
CA ALA A 240 -3.26 12.57 13.11
C ALA A 240 -2.67 13.99 13.14
N LYS A 241 -1.98 14.32 14.26
CA LYS A 241 -1.44 15.68 14.50
C LYS A 241 -0.57 16.17 13.33
N GLY A 242 -1.14 17.07 12.54
CA GLY A 242 -0.45 17.85 11.53
C GLY A 242 -0.94 17.70 10.09
N TRP A 243 -2.02 16.97 9.78
CA TRP A 243 -2.58 17.02 8.41
C TRP A 243 -4.00 17.56 8.32
N ARG A 244 -4.75 17.55 9.44
CA ARG A 244 -6.13 18.02 9.50
C ARG A 244 -6.37 19.39 8.85
N GLN A 245 -5.52 20.38 9.14
CA GLN A 245 -5.67 21.71 8.57
C GLN A 245 -5.41 21.72 7.06
N GLU A 246 -4.29 21.14 6.61
CA GLU A 246 -3.93 21.06 5.19
C GLU A 246 -5.00 20.35 4.36
N ILE A 247 -5.54 19.23 4.86
CA ILE A 247 -6.58 18.47 4.17
C ILE A 247 -7.88 19.28 4.10
N SER A 248 -8.26 19.95 5.20
CA SER A 248 -9.49 20.75 5.22
C SER A 248 -9.41 21.92 4.25
N GLU A 249 -8.30 22.67 4.25
CA GLU A 249 -8.08 23.77 3.30
C GLU A 249 -8.05 23.30 1.84
N LEU A 250 -7.45 22.14 1.59
CA LEU A 250 -7.37 21.57 0.24
C LEU A 250 -8.76 21.15 -0.28
N PHE A 251 -9.52 20.39 0.50
CA PHE A 251 -10.85 19.92 0.09
C PHE A 251 -11.88 21.06 -0.03
N ASP A 252 -11.81 22.06 0.84
CA ASP A 252 -12.61 23.28 0.69
C ASP A 252 -12.27 23.98 -0.63
N PHE A 253 -10.98 24.15 -0.95
CA PHE A 253 -10.59 24.81 -2.19
C PHE A 253 -10.96 24.01 -3.45
N LEU A 254 -10.67 22.70 -3.46
CA LEU A 254 -10.86 21.86 -4.65
C LEU A 254 -12.33 21.53 -4.91
N PHE A 255 -13.10 21.29 -3.85
CA PHE A 255 -14.44 20.70 -3.93
C PHE A 255 -15.51 21.52 -3.21
N GLY A 256 -15.15 22.59 -2.49
CA GLY A 256 -16.10 23.38 -1.68
C GLY A 256 -16.57 22.65 -0.42
N ILE A 257 -15.76 21.72 0.09
CA ILE A 257 -16.09 20.90 1.25
C ILE A 257 -15.38 21.43 2.49
N ASP A 258 -16.12 22.14 3.31
CA ASP A 258 -15.71 22.51 4.66
C ASP A 258 -15.61 21.27 5.56
N GLU A 259 -14.57 21.23 6.40
CA GLU A 259 -14.35 20.20 7.42
C GLU A 259 -14.56 18.75 6.91
N PRO A 260 -13.88 18.34 5.83
CA PRO A 260 -14.12 17.07 5.13
C PRO A 260 -14.01 15.85 6.06
N LEU A 261 -13.08 15.89 7.02
CA LEU A 261 -12.86 14.78 7.96
C LEU A 261 -14.05 14.48 8.87
N GLU A 262 -14.98 15.43 9.04
CA GLU A 262 -16.22 15.22 9.81
C GLU A 262 -17.35 14.65 8.95
N ARG A 263 -17.21 14.73 7.62
CA ARG A 263 -18.15 14.18 6.64
C ARG A 263 -17.73 12.81 6.13
N PHE A 264 -16.48 12.43 6.34
CA PHE A 264 -15.94 11.13 5.98
C PHE A 264 -16.46 10.06 6.92
N THR A 265 -17.04 9.01 6.34
CA THR A 265 -17.37 7.77 7.02
C THR A 265 -16.21 6.81 6.80
N GLU A 266 -15.57 6.33 7.87
CA GLU A 266 -14.48 5.34 7.76
C GLU A 266 -15.01 4.07 7.09
N GLU A 267 -14.26 3.50 6.14
CA GLU A 267 -14.58 2.21 5.54
C GLU A 267 -14.44 1.15 6.64
N ARG A 268 -15.55 0.50 6.97
CA ARG A 268 -15.60 -0.56 7.97
C ARG A 268 -15.99 -1.87 7.30
N SER A 269 -15.35 -2.95 7.72
CA SER A 269 -15.72 -4.29 7.29
C SER A 269 -16.96 -4.75 8.05
N GLU A 270 -18.05 -4.98 7.32
CA GLU A 270 -19.28 -5.57 7.87
C GLU A 270 -19.01 -6.93 8.55
N VAL A 271 -18.05 -7.69 8.03
CA VAL A 271 -17.61 -8.97 8.63
C VAL A 271 -17.00 -8.73 10.00
N ILE A 272 -16.10 -7.74 10.12
CA ILE A 272 -15.47 -7.41 11.41
C ILE A 272 -16.52 -6.89 12.39
N GLU A 273 -17.42 -6.01 11.95
CA GLU A 273 -18.53 -5.51 12.78
C GLU A 273 -19.42 -6.65 13.26
N THR A 274 -19.75 -7.61 12.39
CA THR A 274 -20.54 -8.81 12.74
C THR A 274 -19.82 -9.65 13.81
N ILE A 275 -18.52 -9.86 13.68
CA ILE A 275 -17.72 -10.59 14.67
C ILE A 275 -17.69 -9.84 16.01
N GLN A 276 -17.47 -8.52 16.00
CA GLN A 276 -17.43 -7.71 17.22
C GLN A 276 -18.80 -7.62 17.91
N GLN A 277 -19.88 -7.45 17.14
CA GLN A 277 -21.25 -7.46 17.65
C GLN A 277 -21.61 -8.82 18.25
N GLY A 278 -21.26 -9.92 17.58
CA GLY A 278 -21.46 -11.28 18.10
C GLY A 278 -20.74 -11.50 19.45
N ALA A 279 -19.55 -10.91 19.63
CA ALA A 279 -18.82 -10.96 20.90
C ALA A 279 -19.62 -10.30 22.04
N LYS A 280 -20.16 -9.11 21.76
CA LYS A 280 -20.89 -8.30 22.73
C LYS A 280 -22.24 -8.93 23.08
N GLU A 281 -22.98 -9.40 22.08
CA GLU A 281 -24.25 -10.10 22.29
C GLU A 281 -24.06 -11.38 23.12
N ALA A 282 -23.01 -12.15 22.87
CA ALA A 282 -22.71 -13.34 23.67
C ALA A 282 -22.37 -13.00 25.12
N ALA A 283 -21.63 -11.91 25.35
CA ALA A 283 -21.33 -11.43 26.70
C ALA A 283 -22.59 -10.95 27.44
N GLU A 284 -23.48 -10.19 26.78
CA GLU A 284 -24.73 -9.68 27.35
C GLU A 284 -25.75 -10.80 27.68
N ASN A 285 -25.74 -11.89 26.93
CA ASN A 285 -26.66 -13.02 27.13
C ASN A 285 -26.15 -14.08 28.13
N GLU A 286 -25.04 -13.82 28.84
CA GLU A 286 -24.37 -14.77 29.73
C GLU A 286 -23.97 -16.08 29.03
N GLU A 287 -23.74 -16.05 27.72
CA GLU A 287 -23.27 -17.19 26.93
C GLU A 287 -21.74 -17.32 27.00
N ASN A 288 -21.19 -18.46 26.60
CA ASN A 288 -19.74 -18.59 26.50
C ASN A 288 -19.24 -17.77 25.31
N THR A 289 -18.78 -16.55 25.58
CA THR A 289 -18.32 -15.60 24.56
C THR A 289 -17.19 -16.15 23.69
N SER A 290 -16.30 -16.98 24.25
CA SER A 290 -15.22 -17.62 23.47
C SER A 290 -15.77 -18.66 22.49
N GLU A 291 -16.74 -19.48 22.91
CA GLU A 291 -17.39 -20.45 22.02
C GLU A 291 -18.21 -19.75 20.94
N ALA A 292 -19.02 -18.75 21.30
CA ALA A 292 -19.82 -17.98 20.35
C ALA A 292 -18.96 -17.27 19.30
N LEU A 293 -17.87 -16.63 19.71
CA LEU A 293 -16.93 -16.00 18.77
C LEU A 293 -16.26 -17.00 17.83
N LYS A 294 -15.89 -18.17 18.34
CA LYS A 294 -15.32 -19.24 17.51
C LYS A 294 -16.33 -19.76 16.50
N GLU A 295 -17.61 -19.82 16.87
CA GLU A 295 -18.69 -20.19 15.96
C GLU A 295 -18.83 -19.14 14.85
N VAL A 296 -18.96 -17.85 15.18
CA VAL A 296 -19.07 -16.76 14.18
C VAL A 296 -17.86 -16.75 13.23
N ILE A 297 -16.64 -16.88 13.76
CA ILE A 297 -15.43 -16.94 12.93
C ILE A 297 -15.43 -18.20 12.04
N SER A 298 -15.93 -19.33 12.54
CA SER A 298 -15.99 -20.57 11.78
C SER A 298 -17.05 -20.51 10.67
N GLU A 299 -18.21 -19.93 10.94
CA GLU A 299 -19.25 -19.67 9.93
C GLU A 299 -18.72 -18.75 8.84
N THR A 300 -18.12 -17.62 9.23
CA THR A 300 -17.48 -16.67 8.29
C THR A 300 -16.43 -17.36 7.40
N LYS A 301 -15.63 -18.27 7.97
CA LYS A 301 -14.66 -19.05 7.17
C LYS A 301 -15.33 -19.93 6.14
N GLU A 302 -16.39 -20.63 6.50
CA GLU A 302 -17.06 -21.53 5.56
C GLU A 302 -17.74 -20.75 4.45
N ASP A 303 -18.40 -19.64 4.77
CA ASP A 303 -19.01 -18.74 3.79
C ASP A 303 -17.96 -18.20 2.81
N ARG A 304 -16.83 -17.67 3.33
CA ARG A 304 -15.74 -17.13 2.49
C ARG A 304 -15.03 -18.19 1.65
N LYS A 305 -14.98 -19.45 2.11
CA LYS A 305 -14.45 -20.56 1.30
C LYS A 305 -15.42 -20.95 0.17
N GLU A 306 -16.72 -20.79 0.37
CA GLU A 306 -17.73 -21.01 -0.68
C GLU A 306 -17.60 -19.92 -1.75
N ASP A 307 -17.46 -18.66 -1.35
CA ASP A 307 -17.22 -17.53 -2.26
C ASP A 307 -15.97 -17.74 -3.14
N LEU A 308 -14.88 -18.26 -2.56
CA LEU A 308 -13.65 -18.54 -3.31
C LEU A 308 -13.84 -19.64 -4.36
N LYS A 309 -14.62 -20.68 -4.06
CA LYS A 309 -14.90 -21.80 -4.97
C LYS A 309 -15.80 -21.40 -6.13
N ASP A 310 -16.67 -20.43 -5.89
CA ASP A 310 -17.59 -19.91 -6.90
C ASP A 310 -16.95 -18.79 -7.74
N GLY A 311 -15.77 -18.30 -7.35
CA GLY A 311 -14.99 -17.29 -8.07
C GLY A 311 -14.16 -17.81 -9.25
N GLU A 312 -13.60 -16.89 -10.04
CA GLU A 312 -12.73 -17.19 -11.19
C GLU A 312 -11.23 -17.21 -10.83
N LEU A 313 -10.87 -17.68 -9.64
CA LEU A 313 -9.47 -17.78 -9.22
C LEU A 313 -8.81 -19.06 -9.76
N PRO A 314 -7.49 -19.03 -10.06
CA PRO A 314 -6.74 -20.25 -10.32
C PRO A 314 -6.79 -21.25 -9.14
N GLU A 315 -6.93 -22.55 -9.43
CA GLU A 315 -7.07 -23.61 -8.40
C GLU A 315 -5.97 -23.58 -7.33
N ASP A 316 -4.74 -23.26 -7.72
CA ASP A 316 -3.59 -23.15 -6.81
C ASP A 316 -3.71 -21.97 -5.84
N LYS A 317 -4.22 -20.83 -6.31
CA LYS A 317 -4.48 -19.65 -5.49
C LYS A 317 -5.69 -19.85 -4.57
N GLU A 318 -6.72 -20.53 -5.06
CA GLU A 318 -7.87 -20.95 -4.27
C GLU A 318 -7.44 -21.83 -3.08
N GLU A 319 -6.69 -22.91 -3.34
CA GLU A 319 -6.19 -23.82 -2.30
C GLU A 319 -5.29 -23.10 -1.27
N GLU A 320 -4.46 -22.16 -1.72
CA GLU A 320 -3.63 -21.33 -0.84
C GLU A 320 -4.50 -20.50 0.11
N LEU A 321 -5.46 -19.74 -0.43
CA LEU A 321 -6.35 -18.88 0.36
C LEU A 321 -7.21 -19.69 1.33
N ILE A 322 -7.76 -20.82 0.91
CA ILE A 322 -8.52 -21.74 1.79
C ILE A 322 -7.66 -22.19 2.97
N THR A 323 -6.41 -22.58 2.71
CA THR A 323 -5.47 -23.00 3.76
C THR A 323 -5.19 -21.86 4.75
N LYS A 324 -5.08 -20.62 4.25
CA LYS A 324 -4.88 -19.43 5.09
C LYS A 324 -6.12 -19.13 5.94
N TYR A 325 -7.32 -19.20 5.36
CA TYR A 325 -8.59 -18.99 6.09
C TYR A 325 -8.76 -20.01 7.20
N GLU A 326 -8.39 -21.27 6.97
CA GLU A 326 -8.42 -22.30 8.01
C GLU A 326 -7.54 -21.96 9.22
N SER A 327 -6.41 -21.30 8.98
CA SER A 327 -5.47 -20.90 10.03
C SER A 327 -5.91 -19.71 10.88
N ILE A 328 -7.02 -19.02 10.54
CA ILE A 328 -7.53 -17.86 11.28
C ILE A 328 -8.12 -18.32 12.61
N GLU A 329 -7.58 -17.93 13.75
CA GLU A 329 -8.07 -18.38 15.06
C GLU A 329 -8.19 -17.21 16.04
N LEU A 330 -9.24 -17.23 16.87
CA LEU A 330 -9.35 -16.32 18.01
C LEU A 330 -8.30 -16.69 19.08
N VAL A 331 -7.40 -15.77 19.36
CA VAL A 331 -6.31 -15.96 20.33
C VAL A 331 -6.35 -14.97 21.49
N GLY A 332 -7.23 -13.98 21.45
CA GLY A 332 -7.30 -13.02 22.54
C GLY A 332 -8.31 -11.91 22.35
N TYR A 333 -8.28 -11.01 23.31
CA TYR A 333 -9.01 -9.77 23.32
C TYR A 333 -8.24 -8.73 24.15
N ALA A 334 -8.50 -7.47 23.86
CA ALA A 334 -8.00 -6.33 24.59
C ALA A 334 -9.13 -5.30 24.78
N ILE A 335 -9.10 -4.61 25.91
CA ILE A 335 -9.96 -3.47 26.22
C ILE A 335 -9.04 -2.35 26.68
N SER A 336 -9.14 -1.20 26.02
CA SER A 336 -8.22 -0.08 26.18
C SER A 336 -8.98 1.22 26.44
N ASP A 337 -8.51 2.05 27.38
CA ASP A 337 -9.03 3.40 27.67
C ASP A 337 -10.56 3.49 27.90
N ASP A 338 -11.13 2.45 28.52
CA ASP A 338 -12.57 2.32 28.66
C ASP A 338 -13.06 2.84 30.03
N GLN A 339 -13.81 3.95 29.99
CA GLN A 339 -14.33 4.59 31.21
C GLN A 339 -15.41 3.75 31.90
N SER A 340 -16.17 2.98 31.12
CA SER A 340 -17.30 2.16 31.58
C SER A 340 -16.84 0.99 32.46
N THR A 341 -15.68 0.43 32.15
CA THR A 341 -14.97 -0.59 32.94
C THR A 341 -13.98 0.00 33.95
N SER A 342 -13.73 1.32 33.92
CA SER A 342 -12.70 2.00 34.72
C SER A 342 -11.30 1.38 34.56
N THR A 343 -10.98 0.96 33.34
CA THR A 343 -9.77 0.19 33.02
C THR A 343 -8.91 0.94 32.03
N ASP A 344 -7.65 1.16 32.40
CA ASP A 344 -6.67 1.78 31.49
C ASP A 344 -6.31 0.80 30.35
N GLU A 345 -6.05 -0.46 30.69
CA GLU A 345 -5.72 -1.53 29.75
C GLU A 345 -6.02 -2.89 30.38
N PHE A 346 -6.74 -3.75 29.67
CA PHE A 346 -6.94 -5.15 30.02
C PHE A 346 -6.72 -5.99 28.76
N VAL A 347 -5.76 -6.92 28.81
CA VAL A 347 -5.37 -7.72 27.64
C VAL A 347 -5.25 -9.18 28.03
N ILE A 348 -5.92 -10.06 27.30
CA ILE A 348 -5.69 -11.50 27.33
C ILE A 348 -5.34 -11.98 25.94
N ILE A 349 -4.15 -12.58 25.82
CA ILE A 349 -3.73 -13.25 24.61
C ILE A 349 -3.12 -14.60 24.99
N ALA A 350 -3.67 -15.67 24.42
CA ALA A 350 -3.19 -17.04 24.59
C ALA A 350 -3.29 -17.80 23.26
N ASN A 351 -2.35 -18.72 23.03
CA ASN A 351 -2.43 -19.58 21.83
C ASN A 351 -3.66 -20.50 21.85
N ASN A 352 -4.27 -20.70 23.02
CA ASN A 352 -5.53 -21.42 23.19
C ASN A 352 -6.25 -20.81 24.41
N LEU A 353 -7.33 -20.07 24.14
CA LEU A 353 -8.11 -19.40 25.18
C LEU A 353 -8.81 -20.38 26.12
N ASP A 354 -9.32 -21.51 25.61
CA ASP A 354 -10.03 -22.50 26.44
C ASP A 354 -9.09 -23.07 27.51
N ASN A 355 -7.87 -23.42 27.11
CA ASN A 355 -6.86 -23.90 28.04
C ASN A 355 -6.48 -22.83 29.08
N LEU A 356 -6.48 -21.55 28.70
CA LEU A 356 -6.25 -20.45 29.66
C LEU A 356 -7.40 -20.36 30.67
N PHE A 357 -8.64 -20.43 30.19
CA PHE A 357 -9.85 -20.36 31.00
C PHE A 357 -9.99 -21.56 31.95
N GLU A 358 -9.62 -22.76 31.50
CA GLU A 358 -9.56 -23.96 32.33
C GLU A 358 -8.43 -23.91 33.38
N THR A 359 -7.33 -23.21 33.09
CA THR A 359 -6.14 -23.21 33.96
C THR A 359 -6.19 -22.13 35.03
N ILE A 360 -6.84 -20.98 34.77
CA ILE A 360 -6.87 -19.83 35.67
C ILE A 360 -8.32 -19.57 36.12
N ASP A 361 -8.62 -20.04 37.33
CA ASP A 361 -9.93 -19.82 37.96
C ASP A 361 -10.34 -18.34 37.95
N GLY A 362 -11.54 -18.08 37.43
CA GLY A 362 -12.19 -16.76 37.44
C GLY A 362 -11.74 -15.79 36.34
N ILE A 363 -10.80 -16.19 35.46
CA ILE A 363 -10.37 -15.34 34.35
C ILE A 363 -11.45 -15.22 33.26
N GLU A 364 -12.19 -16.31 32.99
CA GLU A 364 -13.30 -16.35 32.03
C GLU A 364 -14.49 -15.51 32.53
N THR A 365 -14.81 -15.58 33.82
CA THR A 365 -15.84 -14.70 34.39
C THR A 365 -15.41 -13.23 34.34
N SER A 366 -14.14 -12.95 34.63
CA SER A 366 -13.61 -11.58 34.51
C SER A 366 -13.67 -11.09 33.07
N PHE A 367 -13.38 -11.96 32.10
CA PHE A 367 -13.50 -11.67 30.67
C PHE A 367 -14.91 -11.23 30.30
N GLN A 368 -15.90 -12.05 30.61
CA GLN A 368 -17.31 -11.77 30.32
C GLN A 368 -17.74 -10.47 30.98
N ASP A 369 -17.39 -10.28 32.26
CA ASP A 369 -17.71 -9.07 33.02
C ASP A 369 -17.13 -7.79 32.41
N TYR A 370 -15.94 -7.86 31.80
CA TYR A 370 -15.31 -6.72 31.14
C TYR A 370 -15.91 -6.45 29.77
N LEU A 371 -16.16 -7.48 28.96
CA LEU A 371 -16.81 -7.32 27.66
C LEU A 371 -18.23 -6.77 27.77
N GLU A 372 -19.02 -7.25 28.73
CA GLU A 372 -20.40 -6.78 28.95
C GLU A 372 -20.45 -5.28 29.30
N LYS A 373 -19.40 -4.76 29.95
CA LYS A 373 -19.36 -3.37 30.43
C LYS A 373 -18.62 -2.41 29.50
N ALA A 374 -17.77 -2.92 28.61
CA ALA A 374 -16.96 -2.08 27.74
C ALA A 374 -17.81 -1.42 26.66
N ASP A 375 -17.48 -0.18 26.32
CA ASP A 375 -18.01 0.46 25.13
C ASP A 375 -17.44 -0.27 23.89
N GLU A 376 -18.28 -0.45 22.88
CA GLU A 376 -17.97 -1.30 21.71
C GLU A 376 -16.73 -0.82 20.94
N GLU A 377 -16.56 0.49 20.87
CA GLU A 377 -15.40 1.15 20.26
C GLU A 377 -14.08 0.86 20.99
N ASN A 378 -14.13 0.39 22.24
CA ASN A 378 -12.96 0.09 23.07
C ASN A 378 -12.66 -1.42 23.15
N ILE A 379 -13.44 -2.27 22.46
CA ILE A 379 -13.24 -3.72 22.40
C ILE A 379 -12.37 -4.07 21.19
N GLU A 380 -11.18 -4.60 21.46
CA GLU A 380 -10.26 -5.13 20.48
C GLU A 380 -10.29 -6.67 20.51
N LEU A 381 -10.58 -7.34 19.39
CA LEU A 381 -10.46 -8.79 19.28
C LEU A 381 -9.12 -9.17 18.67
N VAL A 382 -8.43 -10.18 19.20
CA VAL A 382 -7.13 -10.60 18.67
C VAL A 382 -7.27 -11.93 17.94
N LEU A 383 -7.05 -11.90 16.63
CA LEU A 383 -7.00 -13.09 15.79
C LEU A 383 -5.54 -13.44 15.44
N GLN A 384 -5.32 -14.70 15.08
CA GLN A 384 -4.05 -15.21 14.57
C GLN A 384 -4.26 -15.84 13.20
N ILE A 385 -3.42 -15.53 12.23
CA ILE A 385 -3.39 -16.15 10.90
C ILE A 385 -1.95 -16.56 10.59
N GLY A 386 -1.72 -17.82 10.19
CA GLY A 386 -0.37 -18.31 9.87
C GLY A 386 0.69 -18.08 10.98
N GLY A 387 0.28 -17.94 12.24
CA GLY A 387 1.15 -17.63 13.39
C GLY A 387 1.42 -16.13 13.62
N GLU A 388 0.91 -15.25 12.77
CA GLU A 388 0.96 -13.79 12.91
C GLU A 388 -0.33 -13.29 13.57
N ARG A 389 -0.23 -12.27 14.44
CA ARG A 389 -1.37 -11.79 15.23
C ARG A 389 -1.86 -10.44 14.72
N ILE A 390 -3.17 -10.33 14.62
CA ILE A 390 -3.89 -9.12 14.23
C ILE A 390 -4.86 -8.74 15.34
N ARG A 391 -5.21 -7.47 15.39
CA ARG A 391 -6.31 -6.97 16.21
C ARG A 391 -7.41 -6.46 15.29
N LEU A 392 -8.65 -6.71 15.67
CA LEU A 392 -9.85 -6.17 15.09
C LEU A 392 -10.38 -5.09 16.03
N GLU A 393 -10.55 -3.88 15.54
CA GLU A 393 -10.90 -2.70 16.31
C GLU A 393 -11.80 -1.81 15.45
N SER A 394 -12.97 -1.42 15.96
CA SER A 394 -13.90 -0.50 15.28
C SER A 394 -14.19 -0.81 13.79
N GLY A 395 -14.40 -2.08 13.44
CA GLY A 395 -14.70 -2.48 12.05
C GLY A 395 -13.48 -2.58 11.13
N ASP A 396 -12.26 -2.39 11.63
CA ASP A 396 -11.01 -2.51 10.86
C ASP A 396 -10.04 -3.51 11.52
N TRP A 397 -8.98 -3.90 10.82
CA TRP A 397 -7.95 -4.80 11.32
C TRP A 397 -6.54 -4.21 11.19
N SER A 398 -5.68 -4.49 12.17
CA SER A 398 -4.27 -4.08 12.10
C SER A 398 -3.33 -5.12 12.73
N PRO A 399 -2.04 -5.17 12.35
CA PRO A 399 -1.06 -6.01 13.02
C PRO A 399 -0.99 -5.68 14.52
N LEU A 400 -1.14 -6.68 15.39
CA LEU A 400 -0.97 -6.48 16.83
C LEU A 400 0.48 -6.09 17.15
N SER A 401 1.44 -6.69 16.45
CA SER A 401 2.85 -6.34 16.56
C SER A 401 3.64 -6.71 15.32
N GLY A 402 4.58 -5.85 14.92
CA GLY A 402 5.48 -6.14 13.81
C GLY A 402 4.83 -5.95 12.44
N ARG A 403 5.21 -6.80 11.49
CA ARG A 403 4.65 -6.82 10.13
C ARG A 403 3.92 -8.14 9.94
N ILE A 404 2.81 -8.10 9.23
CA ILE A 404 2.16 -9.28 8.67
C ILE A 404 2.81 -9.58 7.32
N SER A 405 2.99 -10.85 7.02
CA SER A 405 3.40 -11.35 5.71
C SER A 405 2.33 -10.98 4.67
N GLU A 406 2.72 -10.51 3.48
CA GLU A 406 1.69 -10.01 2.57
C GLU A 406 0.76 -11.13 2.06
N GLU A 407 1.17 -12.40 2.06
CA GLU A 407 0.24 -13.54 1.82
C GLU A 407 -0.92 -13.56 2.83
N ASN A 408 -0.60 -13.31 4.12
CA ASN A 408 -1.62 -13.22 5.15
C ASN A 408 -2.42 -11.91 5.03
N LYS A 409 -1.79 -10.82 4.58
CA LYS A 409 -2.50 -9.56 4.30
C LYS A 409 -3.53 -9.74 3.19
N GLU A 410 -3.15 -10.31 2.05
CA GLU A 410 -4.04 -10.60 0.92
C GLU A 410 -5.20 -11.50 1.36
N ALA A 411 -4.90 -12.53 2.15
CA ALA A 411 -5.94 -13.40 2.72
C ALA A 411 -6.91 -12.61 3.62
N LEU A 412 -6.41 -11.77 4.54
CA LEU A 412 -7.27 -10.97 5.42
C LEU A 412 -8.10 -9.94 4.67
N GLU A 413 -7.53 -9.27 3.67
CA GLU A 413 -8.25 -8.32 2.82
C GLU A 413 -9.44 -8.99 2.14
N ARG A 414 -9.24 -10.16 1.52
CA ARG A 414 -10.33 -10.93 0.92
C ARG A 414 -11.31 -11.51 1.95
N PHE A 415 -10.81 -11.94 3.10
CA PHE A 415 -11.64 -12.53 4.16
C PHE A 415 -12.62 -11.50 4.75
N PHE A 416 -12.17 -10.26 4.91
CA PHE A 416 -12.94 -9.15 5.49
C PHE A 416 -13.63 -8.26 4.45
N GLN A 417 -13.42 -8.50 3.15
CA GLN A 417 -14.21 -7.83 2.11
C GLN A 417 -15.71 -8.18 2.27
N PRO A 418 -16.62 -7.25 1.96
CA PRO A 418 -18.04 -7.54 1.91
C PRO A 418 -18.32 -8.60 0.84
N SER A 419 -19.27 -9.49 1.10
CA SER A 419 -19.68 -10.50 0.11
C SER A 419 -20.25 -9.78 -1.11
N ASN A 420 -19.83 -10.15 -2.31
CA ASN A 420 -20.53 -9.74 -3.53
C ASN A 420 -21.87 -10.49 -3.59
N GLU A 421 -22.87 -10.06 -2.82
CA GLU A 421 -24.24 -10.50 -3.00
C GLU A 421 -24.80 -9.83 -4.27
N GLU A 422 -24.95 -10.61 -5.35
CA GLU A 422 -25.84 -10.27 -6.49
C GLU A 422 -27.33 -10.40 -6.14
#